data_AF-A0A933N8X8-F1
#
_entry.id   AF-A0A933N8X8-F1
#
_cell.length_a   1.000
_cell.length_b   1.000
_cell.length_c   1.000
_cell.angle_alpha   90.00
_cell.angle_beta   90.00
_cell.angle_gamma   90.00
#
_symmetry.space_group_name_H-M   'P 1'
#
loop_
_entity.id
_entity.type
_entity.pdbx_description
1 polymer ?
#
loop_
_entity_poly.entity_id
_entity_poly.type
_entity_poly.pdbx_seq_one_letter_code
_entity_poly.pdbx_strand_id
1 'polypeptide(L)'
;MNEDEIRPREVTLDRQESILLYPTDQYAGDLTGTTVTTDQPVSVFGGHECTGVPDLGTRYCDQLTEMIPPVSTLGRRFVTVPLATKRSGERLRVLPAADGTELRIDGTIVATANRGEFYQADFSSDAYRLIETSEPSLVVEYATSGYVDRVMDSDPFMAMVPPVEQFAPAYVVSQPDDRWDVPGNPFYGN
;
A
#
# COMPACT_ATOMS: atom_id res chain seq x y z
N MET A 1 -22.57 -21.45 18.10
CA MET A 1 -23.51 -20.45 17.55
C MET A 1 -23.01 -19.08 17.99
N ASN A 2 -22.46 -18.22 17.13
CA ASN A 2 -22.36 -18.25 15.67
C ASN A 2 -20.96 -17.76 15.28
N GLU A 3 -20.33 -18.49 14.36
CA GLU A 3 -19.27 -17.92 13.54
C GLU A 3 -19.96 -16.87 12.66
N ASP A 4 -19.46 -15.64 12.72
CA ASP A 4 -19.98 -14.54 11.92
C ASP A 4 -19.92 -14.94 10.44
N GLU A 5 -21.08 -15.28 9.90
CA GLU A 5 -21.29 -15.49 8.48
C GLU A 5 -20.88 -14.19 7.78
N ILE A 6 -19.72 -14.19 7.12
CA ILE A 6 -19.25 -13.07 6.31
C ILE A 6 -20.23 -12.89 5.16
N ARG A 7 -21.23 -12.02 5.38
CA ARG A 7 -22.20 -11.68 4.36
C ARG A 7 -21.63 -10.59 3.47
N PRO A 8 -21.63 -10.77 2.13
CA PRO A 8 -21.28 -9.70 1.20
C PRO A 8 -22.07 -8.43 1.50
N ARG A 9 -21.39 -7.29 1.46
CA ARG A 9 -22.02 -5.97 1.56
C ARG A 9 -22.15 -5.38 0.17
N GLU A 10 -23.37 -5.01 -0.20
CA GLU A 10 -23.65 -4.30 -1.45
C GLU A 10 -23.69 -2.80 -1.19
N VAL A 11 -23.05 -2.03 -2.08
CA VAL A 11 -23.02 -0.57 -2.06
C VAL A 11 -23.25 -0.08 -3.48
N THR A 12 -24.16 0.89 -3.65
CA THR A 12 -24.35 1.60 -4.93
C THR A 12 -23.58 2.91 -4.86
N LEU A 13 -22.77 3.18 -5.88
CA LEU A 13 -22.04 4.43 -6.01
C LEU A 13 -22.59 5.22 -7.20
N ASP A 14 -22.86 6.50 -6.98
CA ASP A 14 -23.15 7.43 -8.05
C ASP A 14 -21.87 7.90 -8.74
N ARG A 15 -22.03 8.53 -9.91
CA ARG A 15 -20.90 9.02 -10.69
C ARG A 15 -20.07 10.02 -9.87
N GLN A 16 -18.76 9.79 -9.82
CA GLN A 16 -17.76 10.55 -9.04
C GLN A 16 -17.75 10.27 -7.52
N GLU A 17 -18.51 9.29 -7.05
CA GLU A 17 -18.36 8.78 -5.69
C GLU A 17 -17.20 7.79 -5.59
N SER A 18 -16.63 7.69 -4.39
CA SER A 18 -15.59 6.74 -4.02
C SER A 18 -15.95 6.05 -2.71
N ILE A 19 -15.45 4.84 -2.52
CA ILE A 19 -15.66 4.08 -1.28
C ILE A 19 -14.36 3.94 -0.51
N LEU A 20 -14.41 4.15 0.81
CA LEU A 20 -13.34 3.82 1.76
C LEU A 20 -13.80 2.64 2.61
N LEU A 21 -12.99 1.57 2.63
CA LEU A 21 -13.18 0.42 3.49
C LEU A 21 -12.19 0.52 4.66
N TYR A 22 -12.71 0.55 5.88
CA TYR A 22 -11.94 0.48 7.11
C TYR A 22 -12.70 -0.35 8.16
N PRO A 23 -11.99 -1.04 9.07
CA PRO A 23 -12.63 -1.87 10.07
C PRO A 23 -13.41 -1.03 11.10
N THR A 24 -14.54 -1.55 11.56
CA THR A 24 -15.33 -0.90 12.63
C THR A 24 -14.68 -1.03 14.00
N ASP A 25 -13.91 -2.10 14.22
CA ASP A 25 -13.09 -2.26 15.42
C ASP A 25 -11.66 -1.82 15.10
N GLN A 26 -11.33 -0.59 15.47
CA GLN A 26 -10.00 0.01 15.27
C GLN A 26 -8.88 -0.66 16.09
N TYR A 27 -9.18 -1.60 16.99
CA TYR A 27 -8.18 -2.26 17.83
C TYR A 27 -7.95 -3.72 17.47
N ALA A 28 -8.77 -4.29 16.59
CA ALA A 28 -8.66 -5.71 16.20
C ALA A 28 -9.01 -6.00 14.73
N GLY A 29 -9.52 -5.03 13.98
CA GLY A 29 -9.96 -5.27 12.61
C GLY A 29 -8.83 -5.19 11.58
N ASP A 30 -8.77 -6.18 10.69
CA ASP A 30 -7.96 -6.17 9.49
C ASP A 30 -8.84 -6.62 8.31
N LEU A 31 -9.01 -5.76 7.30
CA LEU A 31 -9.81 -6.05 6.11
C LEU A 31 -9.00 -6.67 4.97
N THR A 32 -7.73 -7.01 5.21
CA THR A 32 -6.85 -7.65 4.23
C THR A 32 -7.48 -8.92 3.67
N GLY A 33 -7.40 -9.08 2.35
CA GLY A 33 -8.01 -10.21 1.66
C GLY A 33 -9.48 -10.02 1.27
N THR A 34 -10.12 -8.92 1.71
CA THR A 34 -11.47 -8.55 1.25
C THR A 34 -11.50 -8.43 -0.27
N THR A 35 -12.44 -9.13 -0.89
CA THR A 35 -12.66 -9.05 -2.34
C THR A 35 -13.74 -8.02 -2.63
N VAL A 36 -13.43 -7.06 -3.51
CA VAL A 36 -14.39 -6.09 -4.03
C VAL A 36 -14.67 -6.43 -5.49
N THR A 37 -15.93 -6.72 -5.81
CA THR A 37 -16.39 -6.99 -7.17
C THR A 37 -17.32 -5.87 -7.64
N THR A 38 -17.10 -5.37 -8.85
CA THR A 38 -17.88 -4.26 -9.41
C THR A 38 -18.27 -4.55 -10.85
N ASP A 39 -19.37 -3.92 -11.28
CA ASP A 39 -19.87 -3.95 -12.66
C ASP A 39 -19.36 -2.77 -13.50
N GLN A 40 -18.74 -1.78 -12.86
CA GLN A 40 -18.17 -0.58 -13.47
C GLN A 40 -16.81 -0.22 -12.84
N PRO A 41 -15.99 0.63 -13.51
CA PRO A 41 -14.82 1.23 -12.89
C PRO A 41 -15.20 2.10 -11.69
N VAL A 42 -14.56 1.87 -10.55
CA VAL A 42 -14.78 2.61 -9.29
C VAL A 42 -13.45 2.99 -8.64
N SER A 43 -13.49 3.97 -7.74
CA SER A 43 -12.37 4.30 -6.85
C SER A 43 -12.58 3.64 -5.48
N VAL A 44 -11.71 2.70 -5.12
CA VAL A 44 -11.74 2.00 -3.84
C VAL A 44 -10.51 2.39 -3.04
N PHE A 45 -10.74 2.82 -1.80
CA PHE A 45 -9.71 3.06 -0.82
C PHE A 45 -9.80 2.00 0.27
N GLY A 46 -8.65 1.49 0.70
CA GLY A 46 -8.53 0.63 1.86
C GLY A 46 -7.72 1.34 2.94
N GLY A 47 -8.12 1.18 4.20
CA GLY A 47 -7.42 1.85 5.26
C GLY A 47 -7.82 1.42 6.66
N HIS A 48 -7.25 2.15 7.62
CA HIS A 48 -7.47 1.97 9.04
C HIS A 48 -7.26 3.33 9.73
N GLU A 49 -8.13 3.67 10.69
CA GLU A 49 -8.21 5.01 11.30
C GLU A 49 -6.98 5.35 12.16
N CYS A 50 -6.42 4.37 12.86
CA CYS A 50 -5.23 4.53 13.69
C CYS A 50 -4.46 3.20 13.73
N THR A 51 -3.40 3.08 12.93
CA THR A 51 -2.55 1.87 12.91
C THR A 51 -1.19 2.16 13.51
N GLY A 52 -0.88 1.47 14.61
CA GLY A 52 0.51 1.27 15.01
C GLY A 52 1.17 0.25 14.09
N VAL A 53 2.40 0.52 13.66
CA VAL A 53 3.22 -0.44 12.90
C VAL A 53 4.45 -0.75 13.77
N PRO A 54 4.63 -1.99 14.24
CA PRO A 54 4.17 -3.24 13.61
C PRO A 54 2.79 -3.77 13.92
N ASP A 55 2.18 -3.34 15.02
CA ASP A 55 0.91 -3.86 15.48
C ASP A 55 0.06 -2.74 16.09
N LEU A 56 -1.25 -2.98 16.20
CA LEU A 56 -2.22 -2.01 16.72
C LEU A 56 -1.92 -1.56 18.17
N GLY A 57 -1.09 -2.29 18.92
CA GLY A 57 -0.65 -1.91 20.26
C GLY A 57 0.56 -0.96 20.28
N THR A 58 1.20 -0.75 19.13
CA THR A 58 2.37 0.12 18.99
C THR A 58 1.98 1.59 19.11
N ARG A 59 2.71 2.33 19.95
CA ARG A 59 2.47 3.77 20.20
C ARG A 59 2.75 4.61 18.96
N TYR A 60 2.14 5.78 18.87
CA TYR A 60 2.23 6.71 17.73
C TYR A 60 1.72 6.02 16.46
N CYS A 61 0.39 5.85 16.41
CA CYS A 61 -0.31 5.40 15.23
C CYS A 61 -0.59 6.58 14.29
N ASP A 62 -0.88 6.27 13.04
CA ASP A 62 -1.41 7.22 12.07
C ASP A 62 -2.57 6.60 11.29
N GLN A 63 -3.30 7.44 10.58
CA GLN A 63 -4.27 7.00 9.59
C GLN A 63 -3.53 6.40 8.39
N LEU A 64 -3.81 5.14 8.09
CA LEU A 64 -3.32 4.48 6.89
C LEU A 64 -4.45 4.43 5.89
N THR A 65 -4.30 5.07 4.74
CA THR A 65 -5.35 5.06 3.69
C THR A 65 -4.69 5.18 2.33
N GLU A 66 -4.96 4.23 1.46
CA GLU A 66 -4.45 4.22 0.10
C GLU A 66 -5.52 3.79 -0.90
N MET A 67 -5.39 4.28 -2.14
CA MET A 67 -6.21 3.80 -3.24
C MET A 67 -5.73 2.40 -3.66
N ILE A 68 -6.66 1.44 -3.72
CA ILE A 68 -6.34 0.07 -4.10
C ILE A 68 -6.40 -0.05 -5.63
N PRO A 69 -5.31 -0.41 -6.32
CA PRO A 69 -5.34 -0.60 -7.77
C PRO A 69 -6.20 -1.83 -8.14
N PRO A 70 -6.88 -1.82 -9.30
CA PRO A 70 -7.65 -2.96 -9.74
C PRO A 70 -6.75 -4.15 -10.08
N VAL A 71 -7.25 -5.37 -9.88
CA VAL A 71 -6.52 -6.63 -10.11
C VAL A 71 -5.89 -6.72 -11.51
N SER A 72 -6.53 -6.13 -12.52
CA SER A 72 -6.05 -6.08 -13.90
C SER A 72 -4.76 -5.28 -14.12
N THR A 73 -4.36 -4.46 -13.14
CA THR A 73 -3.14 -3.63 -13.20
C THR A 73 -1.99 -4.18 -12.36
N LEU A 74 -2.24 -5.24 -11.58
CA LEU A 74 -1.21 -5.86 -10.74
C LEU A 74 -0.15 -6.56 -11.59
N GLY A 75 1.07 -6.63 -11.06
CA GLY A 75 2.21 -7.26 -11.71
C GLY A 75 2.82 -8.37 -10.86
N ARG A 76 4.01 -8.84 -11.27
CA ARG A 76 4.65 -10.02 -10.67
C ARG A 76 6.03 -9.75 -10.12
N ARG A 77 6.62 -8.60 -10.40
CA ARG A 77 7.98 -8.25 -9.98
C ARG A 77 7.97 -6.89 -9.31
N PHE A 78 8.54 -6.81 -8.13
CA PHE A 78 8.54 -5.59 -7.32
C PHE A 78 9.93 -5.39 -6.74
N VAL A 79 10.35 -4.14 -6.68
CA VAL A 79 11.61 -3.76 -6.03
C VAL A 79 11.25 -2.87 -4.87
N THR A 80 11.68 -3.24 -3.66
CA THR A 80 11.59 -2.36 -2.50
C THR A 80 12.97 -1.88 -2.11
N VAL A 81 12.99 -0.66 -1.59
CA VAL A 81 14.18 0.04 -1.14
C VAL A 81 13.88 0.61 0.23
N PRO A 82 14.88 0.71 1.12
CA PRO A 82 14.62 1.22 2.45
C PRO A 82 13.99 2.61 2.44
N LEU A 83 12.93 2.78 3.22
CA LEU A 83 12.32 4.07 3.45
C LEU A 83 13.31 5.02 4.11
N ALA A 84 13.47 6.21 3.53
CA ALA A 84 14.40 7.21 4.02
C ALA A 84 14.14 7.51 5.50
N THR A 85 15.22 7.65 6.28
CA THR A 85 15.22 7.96 7.72
C THR A 85 14.73 6.85 8.67
N LYS A 86 14.12 5.76 8.17
CA LYS A 86 13.73 4.61 8.99
C LYS A 86 14.97 3.84 9.45
N ARG A 87 14.95 3.34 10.68
CA ARG A 87 16.14 2.75 11.34
C ARG A 87 15.92 1.30 11.74
N SER A 88 14.70 0.98 12.16
CA SER A 88 14.27 -0.35 12.58
C SER A 88 13.75 -1.18 11.41
N GLY A 89 13.66 -0.58 10.21
CA GLY A 89 13.28 -1.24 8.98
C GLY A 89 11.86 -0.91 8.55
N GLU A 90 11.32 -1.76 7.69
CA GLU A 90 9.95 -1.63 7.19
C GLU A 90 9.26 -2.98 7.15
N ARG A 91 7.96 -2.93 6.97
CA ARG A 91 7.13 -4.11 6.84
C ARG A 91 6.49 -4.16 5.50
N LEU A 92 6.49 -5.34 4.92
CA LEU A 92 5.94 -5.58 3.62
C LEU A 92 4.85 -6.63 3.70
N ARG A 93 3.77 -6.40 2.95
CA ARG A 93 2.67 -7.33 2.78
C ARG A 93 2.47 -7.61 1.29
N VAL A 94 2.44 -8.90 0.93
CA VAL A 94 2.18 -9.37 -0.44
C VAL A 94 0.85 -10.11 -0.45
N LEU A 95 -0.08 -9.68 -1.29
CA LEU A 95 -1.41 -10.26 -1.42
C LEU A 95 -1.57 -10.83 -2.84
N PRO A 96 -1.60 -12.16 -2.99
CA PRO A 96 -1.85 -12.77 -4.29
C PRO A 96 -3.26 -12.53 -4.82
N ALA A 97 -3.37 -12.32 -6.14
CA ALA A 97 -4.65 -12.25 -6.82
C ALA A 97 -5.19 -13.63 -7.25
N ALA A 98 -4.37 -14.68 -7.16
CA ALA A 98 -4.69 -16.03 -7.59
C ALA A 98 -4.25 -17.09 -6.56
N ASP A 99 -4.92 -18.24 -6.60
CA ASP A 99 -4.63 -19.36 -5.71
C ASP A 99 -3.29 -20.02 -6.03
N GLY A 100 -2.63 -20.58 -5.01
CA GLY A 100 -1.36 -21.30 -5.19
C GLY A 100 -0.20 -20.44 -5.72
N THR A 101 -0.21 -19.12 -5.43
CA THR A 101 0.84 -18.22 -5.89
C THR A 101 2.11 -18.45 -5.08
N GLU A 102 3.23 -18.74 -5.76
CA GLU A 102 4.55 -18.83 -5.13
C GLU A 102 5.17 -17.44 -5.00
N LEU A 103 5.64 -17.11 -3.79
CA LEU A 103 6.30 -15.86 -3.49
C LEU A 103 7.80 -16.11 -3.29
N ARG A 104 8.62 -15.34 -3.98
CA ARG A 104 10.08 -15.37 -3.90
C ARG A 104 10.60 -14.02 -3.43
N ILE A 105 11.54 -14.05 -2.49
CA ILE A 105 12.35 -12.89 -2.10
C ILE A 105 13.79 -13.21 -2.45
N ASP A 106 14.41 -12.33 -3.26
CA ASP A 106 15.79 -12.46 -3.72
C ASP A 106 16.07 -13.86 -4.32
N GLY A 107 15.10 -14.37 -5.10
CA GLY A 107 15.15 -15.66 -5.78
C GLY A 107 14.80 -16.90 -4.92
N THR A 108 14.62 -16.74 -3.61
CA THR A 108 14.28 -17.82 -2.69
C THR A 108 12.77 -17.88 -2.43
N ILE A 109 12.14 -19.05 -2.60
CA ILE A 109 10.71 -19.23 -2.26
C ILE A 109 10.55 -19.07 -0.74
N VAL A 110 9.70 -18.13 -0.33
CA VAL A 110 9.42 -17.84 1.08
C VAL A 110 8.03 -18.29 1.50
N ALA A 111 7.09 -18.39 0.56
CA ALA A 111 5.72 -18.81 0.82
C ALA A 111 5.01 -19.26 -0.47
N THR A 112 3.91 -19.98 -0.27
CA THR A 112 2.85 -20.15 -1.26
C THR A 112 1.55 -19.70 -0.61
N ALA A 113 0.80 -18.82 -1.25
CA ALA A 113 -0.42 -18.25 -0.70
C ALA A 113 -1.53 -18.20 -1.74
N ASN A 114 -2.77 -18.31 -1.27
CA ASN A 114 -3.97 -18.27 -2.09
C ASN A 114 -4.52 -16.85 -2.24
N ARG A 115 -5.50 -16.68 -3.13
CA ARG A 115 -6.22 -15.42 -3.25
C ARG A 115 -6.94 -15.11 -1.93
N GLY A 116 -6.77 -13.90 -1.44
CA GLY A 116 -7.34 -13.45 -0.17
C GLY A 116 -6.47 -13.77 1.05
N GLU A 117 -5.44 -14.62 0.89
CA GLU A 117 -4.36 -14.74 1.86
C GLU A 117 -3.29 -13.67 1.61
N PHE A 118 -2.35 -13.54 2.53
CA PHE A 118 -1.22 -12.66 2.37
C PHE A 118 0.03 -13.23 3.04
N TYR A 119 1.18 -12.82 2.53
CA TYR A 119 2.47 -13.01 3.18
C TYR A 119 2.94 -11.68 3.76
N GLN A 120 3.54 -11.71 4.95
CA GLN A 120 4.08 -10.54 5.61
C GLN A 120 5.50 -10.81 6.08
N ALA A 121 6.39 -9.85 5.85
CA ALA A 121 7.77 -9.90 6.29
C ALA A 121 8.27 -8.53 6.74
N ASP A 122 9.26 -8.56 7.62
CA ASP A 122 9.96 -7.38 8.10
C ASP A 122 11.37 -7.36 7.50
N PHE A 123 11.76 -6.22 6.96
CA PHE A 123 13.08 -6.02 6.38
C PHE A 123 13.85 -4.99 7.18
N SER A 124 15.17 -5.17 7.27
CA SER A 124 16.05 -4.20 7.90
C SER A 124 16.15 -2.91 7.08
N SER A 125 16.49 -1.79 7.72
CA SER A 125 16.59 -0.46 7.11
C SER A 125 17.72 -0.30 6.08
N ASP A 126 18.47 -1.35 5.78
CA ASP A 126 19.53 -1.41 4.79
C ASP A 126 19.24 -2.43 3.68
N ALA A 127 18.06 -3.06 3.69
CA ALA A 127 17.69 -4.12 2.77
C ALA A 127 17.03 -3.60 1.50
N TYR A 128 17.60 -3.95 0.35
CA TYR A 128 16.92 -3.86 -0.95
C TYR A 128 16.39 -5.24 -1.28
N ARG A 129 15.12 -5.36 -1.69
CA ARG A 129 14.51 -6.66 -1.98
C ARG A 129 13.92 -6.69 -3.37
N LEU A 130 14.19 -7.78 -4.07
CA LEU A 130 13.44 -8.18 -5.25
C LEU A 130 12.37 -9.18 -4.80
N ILE A 131 11.11 -8.80 -4.98
CA ILE A 131 9.96 -9.66 -4.71
C ILE A 131 9.41 -10.14 -6.05
N GLU A 132 9.27 -11.44 -6.19
CA GLU A 132 8.74 -12.06 -7.39
C GLU A 132 7.61 -13.02 -7.03
N THR A 133 6.50 -12.93 -7.75
CA THR A 133 5.33 -13.79 -7.56
C THR A 133 5.03 -14.56 -8.85
N SER A 134 4.59 -15.81 -8.74
CA SER A 134 4.23 -16.60 -9.92
C SER A 134 3.02 -16.04 -10.67
N GLU A 135 2.08 -15.46 -9.92
CA GLU A 135 0.85 -14.81 -10.40
C GLU A 135 0.77 -13.35 -9.92
N PRO A 136 -0.05 -12.49 -10.57
CA PRO A 136 -0.17 -11.08 -10.18
C PRO A 136 -0.50 -10.91 -8.70
N SER A 137 0.17 -9.95 -8.05
CA SER A 137 0.00 -9.69 -6.62
C SER A 137 -0.02 -8.19 -6.32
N LEU A 138 -0.64 -7.81 -5.22
CA LEU A 138 -0.52 -6.47 -4.64
C LEU A 138 0.61 -6.49 -3.61
N VAL A 139 1.50 -5.51 -3.67
CA VAL A 139 2.56 -5.34 -2.69
C VAL A 139 2.39 -4.01 -1.99
N VAL A 140 2.34 -4.06 -0.66
CA VAL A 140 2.17 -2.90 0.21
C VAL A 140 3.35 -2.82 1.15
N GLU A 141 3.97 -1.65 1.23
CA GLU A 141 5.02 -1.33 2.17
C GLU A 141 4.44 -0.46 3.30
N TYR A 142 4.87 -0.74 4.53
CA TYR A 142 4.45 -0.05 5.75
C TYR A 142 5.68 0.49 6.46
N ALA A 143 5.72 1.80 6.62
CA ALA A 143 6.64 2.47 7.52
C ALA A 143 6.31 2.10 8.96
N THR A 144 7.33 1.70 9.72
CA THR A 144 7.19 1.52 11.17
C THR A 144 6.94 2.85 11.88
N SER A 145 6.29 2.76 13.03
CA SER A 145 6.05 3.92 13.89
C SER A 145 7.37 4.49 14.43
N GLY A 146 7.42 5.81 14.66
CA GLY A 146 8.54 6.49 15.30
C GLY A 146 8.90 5.94 16.69
N TYR A 147 7.96 5.30 17.38
CA TYR A 147 8.24 4.60 18.64
C TYR A 147 9.23 3.43 18.44
N VAL A 148 9.05 2.68 17.35
CA VAL A 148 9.86 1.51 16.98
C VAL A 148 11.19 1.96 16.41
N ASP A 149 11.18 3.00 15.57
CA ASP A 149 12.38 3.56 14.94
C ASP A 149 13.24 4.44 15.87
N ARG A 150 12.68 4.88 17.00
CA ARG A 150 13.25 5.94 17.86
C ARG A 150 13.54 7.22 17.08
N VAL A 151 12.71 7.51 16.08
CA VAL A 151 12.71 8.74 15.30
C VAL A 151 11.48 9.51 15.75
N MET A 152 11.69 10.62 16.47
CA MET A 152 10.60 11.33 17.16
C MET A 152 9.66 12.08 16.22
N ASP A 153 10.13 12.45 15.02
CA ASP A 153 9.35 13.15 13.99
C ASP A 153 8.99 12.16 12.86
N SER A 154 8.30 11.08 13.20
CA SER A 154 7.99 10.01 12.25
C SER A 154 6.75 9.24 12.68
N ASP A 155 5.74 9.25 11.83
CA ASP A 155 4.54 8.43 11.95
C ASP A 155 4.54 7.27 10.93
N PRO A 156 3.77 6.20 11.19
CA PRO A 156 3.61 5.12 10.23
C PRO A 156 2.83 5.61 9.01
N PHE A 157 3.15 5.05 7.84
CA PHE A 157 2.35 5.22 6.62
C PHE A 157 2.34 3.89 5.86
N MET A 158 1.45 3.77 4.88
CA MET A 158 1.43 2.65 3.94
C MET A 158 1.59 3.19 2.52
N ALA A 159 2.25 2.44 1.64
CA ALA A 159 2.43 2.80 0.24
C ALA A 159 2.28 1.57 -0.64
N MET A 160 1.66 1.76 -1.81
CA MET A 160 1.62 0.73 -2.84
C MET A 160 2.98 0.65 -3.52
N VAL A 161 3.56 -0.55 -3.59
CA VAL A 161 4.78 -0.78 -4.37
C VAL A 161 4.36 -1.08 -5.81
N PRO A 162 4.65 -0.18 -6.78
CA PRO A 162 4.28 -0.43 -8.16
C PRO A 162 5.09 -1.61 -8.73
N PRO A 163 4.46 -2.48 -9.52
CA PRO A 163 5.18 -3.55 -10.20
C PRO A 163 6.16 -2.97 -11.24
N VAL A 164 7.29 -3.66 -11.44
CA VAL A 164 8.32 -3.31 -12.44
C VAL A 164 7.71 -3.19 -13.84
N GLU A 165 6.67 -3.97 -14.13
CA GLU A 165 5.94 -3.95 -15.39
C GLU A 165 5.22 -2.61 -15.68
N GLN A 166 5.00 -1.75 -14.69
CA GLN A 166 4.43 -0.41 -14.88
C GLN A 166 5.48 0.66 -15.16
N PHE A 167 6.76 0.36 -15.06
CA PHE A 167 7.81 1.34 -15.33
C PHE A 167 8.05 1.49 -16.84
N ALA A 168 8.05 2.73 -17.30
CA ALA A 168 8.44 3.07 -18.66
C ALA A 168 9.97 3.13 -18.77
N PRO A 169 10.55 2.76 -19.92
CA PRO A 169 12.00 2.88 -20.13
C PRO A 169 12.49 4.33 -20.14
N ALA A 170 11.60 5.29 -20.39
CA ALA A 170 11.89 6.71 -20.36
C ALA A 170 10.64 7.51 -19.97
N TYR A 171 10.84 8.56 -19.20
CA TYR A 171 9.80 9.53 -18.81
C TYR A 171 10.22 10.92 -19.29
N VAL A 172 9.30 11.65 -19.92
CA VAL A 172 9.49 13.07 -20.25
C VAL A 172 8.73 13.90 -19.23
N VAL A 173 9.46 14.60 -18.38
CA VAL A 173 8.88 15.59 -17.47
C VAL A 173 8.97 16.95 -18.15
N SER A 174 7.83 17.50 -18.56
CA SER A 174 7.75 18.88 -19.03
C SER A 174 7.45 19.78 -17.84
N GLN A 175 8.31 20.77 -17.60
CA GLN A 175 7.99 21.84 -16.68
C GLN A 175 7.16 22.88 -17.45
N PRO A 176 6.13 23.47 -16.83
CA PRO A 176 5.49 24.64 -17.42
C PRO A 176 6.56 25.71 -17.64
N ASP A 177 6.47 26.40 -18.78
CA ASP A 177 7.32 27.56 -18.99
C ASP A 177 6.92 28.68 -18.01
N ASP A 178 7.89 29.49 -17.66
CA ASP A 178 7.84 30.65 -16.79
C ASP A 178 7.01 31.82 -17.37
N ARG A 179 6.14 31.56 -18.35
CA ARG A 179 5.31 32.56 -19.03
C ARG A 179 4.08 33.02 -18.25
N TRP A 180 3.99 32.73 -16.95
CA TRP A 180 3.09 33.44 -16.03
C TRP A 180 3.68 34.78 -15.56
N ASP A 181 4.29 35.52 -16.48
CA ASP A 181 4.54 36.94 -16.31
C ASP A 181 3.17 37.64 -16.33
N VAL A 182 2.49 37.64 -15.19
CA VAL A 182 1.33 38.50 -14.95
C VAL A 182 1.91 39.92 -14.93
N PRO A 183 1.54 40.82 -15.86
CA PRO A 183 2.07 42.17 -15.84
C PRO A 183 1.67 42.85 -14.52
N GLY A 184 2.64 43.04 -13.60
CA GLY A 184 2.46 43.80 -12.36
C GLY A 184 2.65 43.07 -11.02
N ASN A 185 3.23 41.87 -10.94
CA ASN A 185 3.49 41.22 -9.64
C ASN A 185 4.96 41.40 -9.18
N PRO A 186 5.26 42.20 -8.13
CA PRO A 186 6.63 42.56 -7.75
C PRO A 186 7.27 41.61 -6.72
N PHE A 187 7.02 40.31 -6.79
CA PHE A 187 7.60 39.36 -5.83
C PHE A 187 8.70 38.50 -6.46
N TYR A 188 9.84 39.14 -6.70
CA TYR A 188 11.15 38.47 -6.65
C TYR A 188 12.15 39.36 -5.92
N GLY A 189 12.60 38.92 -4.75
CA GLY A 189 13.59 39.61 -3.94
C GLY A 189 13.83 38.95 -2.59
N ASN A 190 14.60 37.87 -2.58
CA ASN A 190 15.82 37.65 -1.77
C ASN A 190 16.44 36.30 -2.09
#